data_AF-A0A847M780-F1
#
_entry.id   AF-A0A847M780-F1
#
_cell.length_a   1.000
_cell.length_b   1.000
_cell.length_c   1.000
_cell.angle_alpha   90.00
_cell.angle_beta   90.00
_cell.angle_gamma   90.00
#
_symmetry.space_group_name_H-M   'P 1'
#
loop_
_entity.id
_entity.type
_entity.pdbx_description
1 polymer ?
#
loop_
_entity_poly.entity_id
_entity_poly.type
_entity_poly.pdbx_seq_one_letter_code
_entity_poly.pdbx_strand_id
1 'polypeptide(L)'
;MVPGDNAVERAHPKYYAPGEVPPTETVPLPKGRVYISGTTRKTASKPAQYFEGIPPQVWEFQVGGYQVLDKWLKDRRGRALTQDDLEHYRRIVVALSRTIELMEQIDARIGAWPMQ
;
A
#
# COMPACT_ATOMS: atom_id res chain seq x y z
N MET A 1 0.37 -10.51 5.74
CA MET A 1 -0.89 -9.88 6.22
C MET A 1 -1.26 -10.56 7.51
N VAL A 2 -1.62 -9.80 8.54
CA VAL A 2 -2.07 -10.35 9.83
C VAL A 2 -3.44 -11.02 9.66
N PRO A 3 -3.65 -12.26 10.15
CA PRO A 3 -4.96 -12.93 10.11
C PRO A 3 -6.06 -12.10 10.78
N GLY A 4 -7.27 -12.10 10.23
CA GLY A 4 -8.43 -11.35 10.74
C GLY A 4 -9.63 -11.40 9.79
N ASP A 5 -10.60 -10.51 9.98
CA ASP A 5 -11.85 -10.47 9.17
C ASP A 5 -11.64 -9.87 7.77
N ASN A 6 -10.44 -9.33 7.49
CA ASN A 6 -10.03 -8.73 6.22
C ASN A 6 -10.95 -7.59 5.78
N ALA A 7 -11.66 -6.95 6.71
CA ALA A 7 -12.56 -5.86 6.41
C ALA A 7 -11.78 -4.58 6.10
N VAL A 8 -12.06 -3.96 4.96
CA VAL A 8 -11.56 -2.61 4.66
C VAL A 8 -12.46 -1.60 5.36
N GLU A 9 -12.00 -1.07 6.48
CA GLU A 9 -12.74 -0.07 7.25
C GLU A 9 -12.88 1.26 6.48
N ARG A 10 -13.96 2.00 6.74
CA ARG A 10 -14.27 3.27 6.04
C ARG A 10 -13.15 4.31 6.11
N ALA A 11 -12.40 4.36 7.20
CA ALA A 11 -11.30 5.31 7.42
C ALA A 11 -9.96 4.88 6.78
N HIS A 12 -9.94 3.75 6.07
CA HIS A 12 -8.76 3.16 5.45
C HIS A 12 -8.90 3.16 3.92
N PRO A 13 -7.84 2.99 3.11
CA PRO A 13 -6.47 2.68 3.51
C PRO A 13 -5.78 3.82 4.26
N LYS A 14 -4.82 3.49 5.12
CA LYS A 14 -3.87 4.43 5.70
C LYS A 14 -2.47 3.89 5.55
N TYR A 15 -1.61 4.65 4.92
CA TYR A 15 -0.22 4.28 4.73
C TYR A 15 0.65 4.97 5.77
N TYR A 16 1.65 4.24 6.25
CA TYR A 16 2.75 4.74 7.07
C TYR A 16 4.06 4.31 6.42
N ALA A 17 4.95 5.27 6.19
CA ALA A 17 6.24 5.05 5.56
C ALA A 17 7.22 4.35 6.52
N PRO A 18 8.32 3.73 6.01
CA PRO A 18 9.43 3.31 6.87
C PRO A 18 9.92 4.49 7.73
N GLY A 19 10.13 4.24 9.02
CA GLY A 19 10.54 5.26 10.00
C GLY A 19 9.38 5.98 10.70
N GLU A 20 8.14 5.83 10.24
CA GLU A 20 6.97 6.39 10.93
C GLU A 20 6.47 5.46 12.04
N VAL A 21 5.84 6.06 13.06
CA VAL A 21 5.23 5.33 14.19
C VAL A 21 3.70 5.37 14.02
N PRO A 22 3.06 4.28 13.57
CA PRO A 22 1.61 4.24 13.46
C PRO A 22 0.96 4.18 14.85
N PRO A 23 -0.33 4.53 15.01
CA PRO A 23 -1.05 4.48 16.29
C PRO A 23 -1.11 3.10 16.97
N THR A 24 -0.70 2.06 16.25
CA THR A 24 -0.75 0.65 16.70
C THR A 24 0.61 0.17 17.23
N GLU A 25 1.67 0.96 17.06
CA GLU A 25 3.04 0.59 17.41
C GLU A 25 3.64 1.68 18.32
N THR A 26 4.64 1.29 19.11
CA THR A 26 5.43 2.23 19.94
C THR A 26 6.79 2.52 19.35
N VAL A 27 7.18 1.79 18.30
CA VAL A 27 8.47 1.90 17.62
C VAL A 27 8.29 2.22 16.13
N PRO A 28 9.27 2.90 15.50
CA PRO A 28 9.24 3.16 14.06
C PRO A 28 9.16 1.88 13.23
N LEU A 29 8.41 1.94 12.14
CA LEU A 29 8.30 0.82 11.22
C LEU A 29 9.60 0.60 10.44
N PRO A 30 10.10 -0.65 10.33
CA PRO A 30 11.25 -0.95 9.49
C PRO A 30 10.90 -0.90 7.98
N LYS A 31 9.62 -1.05 7.64
CA LYS A 31 9.10 -1.09 6.26
C LYS A 31 7.76 -0.37 6.19
N GLY A 32 7.41 0.17 5.03
CA GLY A 32 6.12 0.83 4.84
C GLY A 32 4.96 -0.16 4.99
N ARG A 33 3.89 0.29 5.64
CA ARG A 33 2.68 -0.49 5.88
C ARG A 33 1.45 0.27 5.42
N VAL A 34 0.54 -0.43 4.73
CA VAL A 34 -0.82 0.06 4.45
C VAL A 34 -1.81 -0.71 5.30
N TYR A 35 -2.49 0.01 6.19
CA TYR A 35 -3.53 -0.52 7.05
C TYR A 35 -4.87 -0.52 6.32
N ILE A 36 -5.62 -1.60 6.50
CA ILE A 36 -7.01 -1.73 6.05
C ILE A 36 -8.01 -1.67 7.21
N SER A 37 -7.55 -1.89 8.44
CA SER A 37 -8.37 -1.84 9.66
C SER A 37 -7.53 -1.53 10.91
N GLY A 38 -8.20 -1.11 11.99
CA GLY A 38 -7.61 -1.12 13.32
C GLY A 38 -6.66 0.02 13.70
N THR A 39 -6.50 1.08 12.88
CA THR A 39 -5.64 2.24 13.25
C THR A 39 -6.32 3.28 14.15
N THR A 40 -7.54 3.02 14.64
CA THR A 40 -8.33 4.00 15.40
C THR A 40 -8.56 3.54 16.83
N ARG A 41 -8.63 4.50 17.77
CA ARG A 41 -8.88 4.22 19.20
C ARG A 41 -10.18 3.43 19.44
N LYS A 42 -11.18 3.57 18.57
CA LYS A 42 -12.47 2.87 18.66
C LYS A 42 -12.38 1.38 18.32
N THR A 43 -11.33 0.96 17.61
CA THR A 43 -11.14 -0.43 17.15
C THR A 43 -10.10 -1.21 17.95
N ALA A 44 -9.67 -0.71 19.12
CA ALA A 44 -8.67 -1.33 19.98
C ALA A 44 -8.98 -2.79 20.41
N SER A 45 -10.23 -3.23 20.29
CA SER A 45 -10.67 -4.61 20.56
C SER A 45 -10.38 -5.60 19.42
N LYS A 46 -9.96 -5.13 18.24
CA LYS A 46 -9.58 -5.99 17.11
C LYS A 46 -8.13 -5.72 16.70
N PRO A 47 -7.35 -6.75 16.34
CA PRO A 47 -6.00 -6.55 15.82
C PRO A 47 -6.04 -5.79 14.50
N ALA A 48 -5.15 -4.82 14.35
CA ALA A 48 -5.03 -4.06 13.12
C ALA A 48 -4.53 -4.96 11.98
N GLN A 49 -5.16 -4.83 10.81
CA GLN A 49 -4.74 -5.57 9.62
C GLN A 49 -4.10 -4.63 8.61
N TYR A 50 -2.99 -5.10 8.04
CA TYR A 50 -2.19 -4.33 7.10
C TYR A 50 -1.45 -5.23 6.11
N PHE A 51 -1.02 -4.63 5.01
CA PHE A 51 0.04 -5.15 4.14
C PHE A 51 1.34 -4.42 4.48
N GLU A 52 2.44 -5.16 4.55
CA GLU A 52 3.77 -4.64 4.91
C GLU A 52 4.71 -4.79 3.71
N GLY A 53 5.76 -3.97 3.68
CA GLY A 53 6.80 -4.04 2.66
C GLY A 53 6.43 -3.25 1.41
N ILE A 54 5.61 -2.21 1.56
CA ILE A 54 5.25 -1.30 0.47
C ILE A 54 6.19 -0.09 0.56
N PRO A 55 7.10 0.12 -0.40
CA PRO A 55 7.92 1.32 -0.45
C PRO A 55 7.08 2.59 -0.73
N PRO A 56 7.53 3.78 -0.29
CA PRO A 56 6.82 5.04 -0.54
C PRO A 56 6.52 5.28 -2.03
N GLN A 57 7.51 5.10 -2.91
CA GLN A 57 7.34 5.25 -4.35
C GLN A 57 6.29 4.32 -4.97
N VAL A 58 6.11 3.12 -4.40
CA VAL A 58 5.10 2.15 -4.85
C VAL A 58 3.71 2.55 -4.34
N TRP A 59 3.63 3.06 -3.11
CA TRP A 59 2.40 3.63 -2.57
C TRP A 59 1.95 4.85 -3.36
N GLU A 60 2.86 5.79 -3.63
CA GLU A 60 2.63 7.06 -4.31
C GLU A 60 2.45 6.93 -5.82
N PHE A 61 2.69 5.74 -6.39
CA PHE A 61 2.60 5.53 -7.84
C PHE A 61 1.19 5.83 -8.38
N GLN A 62 1.13 6.69 -9.40
CA GLN A 62 -0.12 7.12 -10.03
C GLN A 62 -0.21 6.69 -11.50
N VAL A 63 -1.42 6.34 -11.92
CA VAL A 63 -1.77 6.19 -13.34
C VAL A 63 -2.91 7.16 -13.64
N GLY A 64 -2.64 8.15 -14.48
CA GLY A 64 -3.50 9.31 -14.61
C GLY A 64 -3.61 10.06 -13.27
N GLY A 65 -4.83 10.41 -12.85
CA GLY A 65 -5.08 11.08 -11.57
C GLY A 65 -5.28 10.15 -10.38
N TYR A 66 -5.03 8.85 -10.53
CA TYR A 66 -5.31 7.86 -9.47
C TYR A 66 -4.04 7.24 -8.90
N GLN A 67 -3.90 7.35 -7.58
CA GLN A 67 -2.96 6.54 -6.83
C GLN A 67 -3.48 5.10 -6.74
N VAL A 68 -2.79 4.17 -7.40
CA VAL A 68 -3.33 2.84 -7.77
C VAL A 68 -3.70 2.02 -6.54
N LEU A 69 -2.76 1.89 -5.59
CA LEU A 69 -2.94 1.08 -4.39
C LEU A 69 -3.99 1.65 -3.43
N ASP A 70 -4.03 2.97 -3.30
CA ASP A 70 -5.03 3.67 -2.48
C ASP A 70 -6.43 3.49 -3.06
N LYS A 71 -6.61 3.79 -4.35
CA LYS A 71 -7.90 3.65 -5.03
C LYS A 71 -8.44 2.22 -4.94
N TRP A 72 -7.61 1.21 -5.18
CA TRP A 72 -8.05 -0.19 -5.18
C TRP A 72 -8.68 -0.61 -3.85
N LEU A 73 -8.10 -0.16 -2.72
CA LEU A 73 -8.63 -0.41 -1.38
C LEU A 73 -9.84 0.47 -1.07
N LYS A 74 -9.84 1.75 -1.48
CA LYS A 74 -10.99 2.65 -1.30
C LYS A 74 -12.27 2.10 -1.96
N ASP A 75 -12.15 1.54 -3.15
CA ASP A 75 -13.28 0.96 -3.90
C ASP A 75 -13.86 -0.30 -3.21
N ARG A 76 -13.17 -0.84 -2.20
CA ARG A 76 -13.58 -2.04 -1.43
C ARG A 76 -13.94 -1.73 0.03
N ARG A 77 -14.04 -0.46 0.41
CA ARG A 77 -14.48 -0.06 1.76
C ARG A 77 -15.82 -0.67 2.15
N GLY A 78 -15.92 -1.12 3.39
CA GLY A 78 -17.12 -1.75 3.95
C GLY A 78 -17.31 -3.21 3.54
N ARG A 79 -16.33 -3.83 2.88
CA ARG A 79 -16.35 -5.23 2.46
C ARG A 79 -15.15 -5.97 3.04
N ALA A 80 -15.30 -7.28 3.24
CA ALA A 80 -14.19 -8.17 3.56
C ALA A 80 -13.48 -8.59 2.26
N LEU A 81 -12.15 -8.52 2.25
CA LEU A 81 -11.34 -9.02 1.14
C LEU A 81 -11.32 -10.55 1.17
N THR A 82 -11.60 -11.16 0.02
CA THR A 82 -11.43 -12.61 -0.19
C THR A 82 -9.94 -12.96 -0.26
N GLN A 83 -9.58 -14.24 -0.18
CA GLN A 83 -8.18 -14.66 -0.39
C GLN A 83 -7.66 -14.23 -1.77
N ASP A 84 -8.51 -14.30 -2.80
CA ASP A 84 -8.16 -13.85 -4.15
C ASP A 84 -7.94 -12.34 -4.21
N ASP A 85 -8.76 -11.54 -3.52
CA ASP A 85 -8.53 -10.09 -3.40
C ASP A 85 -7.18 -9.77 -2.75
N LEU A 86 -6.84 -10.48 -1.67
CA LEU A 86 -5.57 -10.29 -0.96
C LEU A 86 -4.37 -10.61 -1.85
N GLU A 87 -4.45 -11.73 -2.57
CA GLU A 87 -3.40 -12.16 -3.48
C GLU A 87 -3.30 -11.22 -4.69
N HIS A 88 -4.44 -10.80 -5.23
CA HIS A 88 -4.49 -9.83 -6.32
C HIS A 88 -3.86 -8.50 -5.91
N TYR A 89 -4.16 -7.99 -4.71
CA TYR A 89 -3.53 -6.77 -4.21
C TYR A 89 -2.01 -6.90 -4.10
N ARG A 90 -1.49 -8.02 -3.60
CA ARG A 90 -0.03 -8.27 -3.56
C ARG A 90 0.59 -8.27 -4.95
N ARG A 91 -0.07 -8.89 -5.92
CA ARG A 91 0.39 -8.89 -7.32
C ARG A 91 0.45 -7.49 -7.90
N ILE A 92 -0.51 -6.63 -7.59
CA ILE A 92 -0.46 -5.21 -7.99
C ILE A 92 0.77 -4.53 -7.37
N VAL A 93 1.01 -4.69 -6.05
CA VAL A 93 2.19 -4.10 -5.38
C VAL A 93 3.48 -4.53 -6.07
N VAL A 94 3.64 -5.83 -6.38
CA VAL A 94 4.81 -6.36 -7.07
C VAL A 94 4.93 -5.81 -8.49
N ALA A 95 3.83 -5.77 -9.25
CA ALA A 95 3.82 -5.24 -10.60
C ALA A 95 4.25 -3.78 -10.64
N LEU A 96 3.72 -2.94 -9.74
CA LEU A 96 4.11 -1.53 -9.63
C LEU A 96 5.59 -1.37 -9.27
N SER A 97 6.08 -2.18 -8.33
CA SER A 97 7.50 -2.16 -7.96
C SER A 97 8.40 -2.46 -9.16
N ARG A 98 8.06 -3.49 -9.95
CA ARG A 98 8.79 -3.85 -11.16
C ARG A 98 8.69 -2.79 -12.26
N THR A 99 7.54 -2.14 -12.39
CA THR A 99 7.38 -1.03 -13.34
C THR A 99 8.32 0.12 -13.01
N ILE A 100 8.41 0.52 -11.73
CA ILE A 100 9.32 1.58 -11.28
C ILE A 100 10.77 1.21 -11.58
N GLU A 101 11.20 0.00 -11.20
CA GLU A 101 12.56 -0.49 -11.47
C GLU A 101 12.90 -0.51 -12.97
N LEU A 102 11.93 -0.84 -13.83
CA LEU A 102 12.12 -0.84 -15.28
C LEU A 102 12.20 0.57 -15.86
N MET A 103 11.38 1.51 -15.37
CA MET A 103 11.45 2.91 -15.77
C MET A 103 12.83 3.50 -15.45
N GLU A 104 13.32 3.28 -14.23
CA GLU A 104 14.65 3.73 -13.80
C GLU A 104 15.77 3.14 -14.68
N GLN A 105 15.66 1.86 -15.05
CA GLN A 105 16.63 1.21 -15.94
C GLN A 105 16.60 1.79 -17.36
N ILE A 106 15.42 2.14 -17.87
CA ILE A 106 15.27 2.77 -19.18
C ILE A 106 15.92 4.16 -19.16
N ASP A 107 15.60 4.98 -18.16
CA ASP A 107 16.15 6.33 -18.00
C ASP A 107 17.68 6.30 -17.91
N ALA A 108 18.23 5.36 -17.12
CA ALA A 108 19.68 5.18 -16.98
C ALA A 108 20.37 4.78 -18.29
N ARG A 109 19.67 4.07 -19.20
CA ARG A 109 20.24 3.67 -20.51
C ARG A 109 20.10 4.73 -21.59
N ILE A 110 19.06 5.56 -21.53
CA ILE A 110 18.84 6.63 -22.52
C ILE A 110 19.70 7.85 -22.19
N GLY A 111 19.87 8.18 -20.90
CA GLY A 111 20.65 9.34 -20.43
C GLY A 111 19.93 10.68 -20.65
N ALA A 112 19.62 11.03 -21.90
CA ALA A 112 18.81 12.19 -22.26
C ALA A 112 17.87 11.84 -23.41
N TRP A 113 16.61 12.28 -23.31
CA TRP A 113 15.63 12.07 -24.38
C TRP A 113 16.03 12.90 -25.62
N PRO A 114 16.18 12.27 -26.81
CA PRO A 114 16.68 12.95 -28.00
C PRO A 114 15.62 13.83 -28.70
N MET A 115 14.63 14.34 -27.97
CA MET A 115 13.54 15.15 -28.53
C MET A 115 13.66 16.58 -28.02
N GLN A 116 13.95 17.50 -28.94
CA GLN A 116 13.91 18.96 -28.77
C GLN A 116 12.66 19.53 -29.45
#